data_AF-A0A660UCN5-F1
#
_entry.id   AF-A0A660UCN5-F1
#
_cell.length_a   1.000
_cell.length_b   1.000
_cell.length_c   1.000
_cell.angle_alpha   90.00
_cell.angle_beta   90.00
_cell.angle_gamma   90.00
#
_symmetry.space_group_name_H-M   'P 1'
#
loop_
_entity.id
_entity.type
_entity.pdbx_description
1 polymer ?
#
loop_
_entity_poly.entity_id
_entity_poly.type
_entity_poly.pdbx_seq_one_letter_code
_entity_poly.pdbx_strand_id
1 'polypeptide(L)'
;MDVRDNQLYIGGVSAIEIAEKYGTPVYVYDENIIRERAEGLLRSIEWPNKEIKYACKANTNPSIMKILKEYGIGIDAVSLGEVYCALRCGFPRETILFTSNNASFSELEYAIREKILINIDSLSQLEIVGKKYPGLELCVRINPNVGAGHHQHVITGGPESKFGISYRDVEKIKEIAS
;
A
#
# COMPACT_ATOMS: atom_id res chain seq x y z
N MET A 1 -10.36 -0.57 23.67
CA MET A 1 -10.91 0.68 24.21
C MET A 1 -12.14 0.35 25.01
N ASP A 2 -12.22 0.91 26.21
CA ASP A 2 -13.33 0.67 27.14
C ASP A 2 -13.46 1.84 28.11
N VAL A 3 -14.64 1.96 28.73
CA VAL A 3 -14.94 3.03 29.70
C VAL A 3 -15.07 2.40 31.08
N ARG A 4 -14.29 2.89 32.05
CA ARG A 4 -14.33 2.49 33.46
C ARG A 4 -14.51 3.75 34.30
N ASP A 5 -15.46 3.74 35.22
CA ASP A 5 -15.73 4.87 36.12
C ASP A 5 -15.82 6.23 35.38
N ASN A 6 -16.52 6.23 34.24
CA ASN A 6 -16.70 7.40 33.36
C ASN A 6 -15.39 7.97 32.75
N GLN A 7 -14.33 7.17 32.67
CA GLN A 7 -13.07 7.52 31.99
C GLN A 7 -12.77 6.56 30.84
N LEU A 8 -12.25 7.09 29.73
CA LEU A 8 -11.83 6.30 28.58
C LEU A 8 -10.46 5.69 28.81
N TYR A 9 -10.33 4.39 28.55
CA TYR A 9 -9.06 3.66 28.55
C TYR A 9 -8.71 3.16 27.13
N ILE A 10 -7.44 3.30 26.75
CA ILE A 10 -6.88 2.87 25.46
C ILE A 10 -5.68 1.96 25.76
N GLY A 11 -5.69 0.71 25.31
CA GLY A 11 -4.65 -0.27 25.65
C GLY A 11 -4.46 -0.49 27.16
N GLY A 12 -5.50 -0.24 27.97
CA GLY A 12 -5.43 -0.30 29.43
C GLY A 12 -4.87 0.94 30.13
N VAL A 13 -4.56 2.02 29.39
CA VAL A 13 -4.06 3.30 29.94
C VAL A 13 -5.15 4.37 29.87
N SER A 14 -5.30 5.18 30.92
CA SER A 14 -6.29 6.25 30.97
C SER A 14 -6.00 7.34 29.92
N ALA A 15 -7.02 7.75 29.19
CA ALA A 15 -6.92 8.85 28.21
C ALA A 15 -6.55 10.19 28.88
N ILE A 16 -6.92 10.39 30.16
CA ILE A 16 -6.56 11.58 30.93
C ILE A 16 -5.05 11.57 31.21
N GLU A 17 -4.51 10.44 31.69
CA GLU A 17 -3.07 10.31 31.94
C GLU A 17 -2.25 10.52 30.67
N ILE A 18 -2.73 10.02 29.52
CA ILE A 18 -2.09 10.24 28.22
C ILE A 18 -2.10 11.73 27.87
N ALA A 19 -3.25 12.42 28.02
CA ALA A 19 -3.38 13.84 27.71
C ALA A 19 -2.52 14.72 28.63
N GLU A 20 -2.42 14.38 29.91
CA GLU A 20 -1.55 15.09 30.88
C GLU A 20 -0.07 14.89 30.56
N LYS A 21 0.33 13.65 30.22
CA LYS A 21 1.73 13.32 29.95
C LYS A 21 2.25 13.83 28.61
N TYR A 22 1.44 13.75 27.55
CA TYR A 22 1.87 14.05 26.17
C TYR A 22 1.26 15.33 25.60
N GLY A 23 0.32 15.97 26.31
CA GLY A 23 -0.41 17.13 25.82
C GLY A 23 -1.50 16.77 24.80
N THR A 24 -2.21 17.79 24.30
CA THR A 24 -3.25 17.64 23.28
C THR A 24 -3.08 18.67 22.15
N PRO A 25 -3.46 18.33 20.89
CA PRO A 25 -3.99 17.03 20.45
C PRO A 25 -2.93 15.92 20.39
N VAL A 26 -3.32 14.68 20.67
CA VAL A 26 -2.45 13.49 20.62
C VAL A 26 -3.12 12.35 19.88
N TYR A 27 -2.39 11.71 18.96
CA TYR A 27 -2.79 10.45 18.34
C TYR A 27 -2.31 9.28 19.20
N VAL A 28 -3.24 8.38 19.54
CA VAL A 28 -2.97 7.20 20.35
C VAL A 28 -3.32 5.96 19.55
N TYR A 29 -2.38 5.01 19.47
CA TYR A 29 -2.57 3.74 18.79
C TYR A 29 -2.44 2.60 19.80
N ASP A 30 -3.38 1.66 19.75
CA ASP A 30 -3.34 0.43 20.55
C ASP A 30 -2.63 -0.66 19.75
N GLU A 31 -1.41 -1.01 20.18
CA GLU A 31 -0.59 -2.03 19.51
C GLU A 31 -1.28 -3.39 19.46
N ASN A 32 -2.00 -3.78 20.51
CA ASN A 32 -2.68 -5.08 20.57
C ASN A 32 -3.74 -5.18 19.47
N ILE A 33 -4.46 -4.09 19.20
CA ILE A 33 -5.44 -4.05 18.11
C ILE A 33 -4.74 -4.21 16.76
N ILE A 34 -3.61 -3.54 16.53
CA ILE A 34 -2.86 -3.65 15.26
C ILE A 34 -2.41 -5.11 15.05
N ARG A 35 -1.87 -5.73 16.09
CA ARG A 35 -1.43 -7.14 16.08
C ARG A 35 -2.60 -8.09 15.81
N GLU A 36 -3.72 -7.94 16.52
CA GLU A 36 -4.92 -8.75 16.32
C GLU A 36 -5.45 -8.64 14.88
N ARG A 37 -5.46 -7.43 14.31
CA ARG A 37 -5.90 -7.22 12.91
C ARG A 37 -4.96 -7.85 11.90
N ALA A 38 -3.64 -7.76 12.13
CA ALA A 38 -2.65 -8.42 11.28
C ALA A 38 -2.83 -9.95 11.29
N GLU A 39 -2.95 -10.55 12.48
CA GLU A 39 -3.19 -11.98 12.64
C GLU A 39 -4.52 -12.41 12.00
N GLY A 40 -5.59 -11.68 12.26
CA GLY A 40 -6.91 -11.98 11.72
C GLY A 40 -6.93 -11.97 10.19
N LEU A 41 -6.26 -10.99 9.58
CA LEU A 41 -6.14 -10.90 8.12
C LEU A 41 -5.28 -12.04 7.54
N LEU A 42 -4.19 -12.39 8.22
CA LEU A 42 -3.36 -13.53 7.81
C LEU A 42 -4.12 -14.85 7.91
N ARG A 43 -4.99 -15.05 8.91
CA ARG A 43 -5.76 -16.29 9.06
C ARG A 43 -6.98 -16.37 8.13
N SER A 44 -7.55 -15.24 7.72
CA SER A 44 -8.80 -15.22 6.94
C SER A 44 -8.64 -15.57 5.45
N ILE A 45 -7.41 -15.50 4.92
CA ILE A 45 -7.12 -15.76 3.51
C ILE A 45 -6.25 -17.02 3.42
N GLU A 46 -6.83 -18.14 2.97
CA GLU A 46 -6.09 -19.36 2.64
C GLU A 46 -5.87 -19.42 1.13
N TRP A 47 -4.67 -19.06 0.69
CA TRP A 47 -4.26 -19.14 -0.71
C TRP A 47 -2.78 -19.54 -0.79
N PRO A 48 -2.38 -20.42 -1.72
CA PRO A 48 -0.97 -20.75 -1.91
C PRO A 48 -0.18 -19.50 -2.30
N ASN A 49 0.99 -19.30 -1.70
CA ASN A 49 1.87 -18.14 -1.96
C ASN A 49 1.19 -16.77 -1.74
N LYS A 50 0.30 -16.66 -0.75
CA LYS A 50 -0.32 -15.37 -0.41
C LYS A 50 0.73 -14.36 0.05
N GLU A 51 0.60 -13.15 -0.44
CA GLU A 51 1.30 -11.98 0.08
C GLU A 51 0.28 -10.94 0.50
N ILE A 52 0.50 -10.35 1.67
CA ILE A 52 -0.30 -9.24 2.16
C ILE A 52 0.60 -8.02 2.16
N LYS A 53 0.17 -6.95 1.50
CA LYS A 53 0.89 -5.68 1.46
C LYS A 53 0.03 -4.60 2.11
N TYR A 54 0.56 -3.95 3.13
CA TYR A 54 -0.09 -2.86 3.82
C TYR A 54 -0.02 -1.58 2.98
N ALA A 55 -1.16 -0.96 2.72
CA ALA A 55 -1.24 0.32 2.02
C ALA A 55 -0.64 1.43 2.90
N CYS A 56 0.61 1.80 2.61
CA CYS A 56 1.43 2.67 3.45
C CYS A 56 0.78 4.03 3.72
N LYS A 57 0.08 4.57 2.72
CA LYS A 57 -0.70 5.81 2.79
C LYS A 57 -1.73 5.88 3.92
N ALA A 58 -2.16 4.74 4.48
CA ALA A 58 -3.10 4.72 5.60
C ALA A 58 -2.46 5.28 6.88
N ASN A 59 -1.20 4.92 7.15
CA ASN A 59 -0.41 5.44 8.26
C ASN A 59 1.05 4.99 8.09
N THR A 60 1.96 5.95 7.92
CA THR A 60 3.40 5.73 7.72
C THR A 60 4.21 5.80 9.02
N ASN A 61 3.56 5.71 10.18
CA ASN A 61 4.23 5.69 11.47
C ASN A 61 5.21 4.49 11.55
N PRO A 62 6.51 4.71 11.82
CA PRO A 62 7.51 3.64 11.81
C PRO A 62 7.24 2.51 12.80
N SER A 63 6.60 2.78 13.95
CA SER A 63 6.28 1.76 14.94
C SER A 63 5.20 0.82 14.40
N ILE A 64 4.14 1.36 13.79
CA ILE A 64 3.07 0.58 13.16
C ILE A 64 3.64 -0.28 12.02
N MET A 65 4.44 0.33 11.16
CA MET A 65 5.07 -0.39 10.05
C MET A 65 5.97 -1.53 10.54
N LYS A 66 6.77 -1.31 11.59
CA LYS A 66 7.62 -2.37 12.17
C LYS A 66 6.80 -3.52 12.75
N ILE A 67 5.70 -3.24 13.45
CA ILE A 67 4.79 -4.27 13.96
C ILE A 67 4.27 -5.11 12.79
N LEU A 68 3.76 -4.49 11.71
CA LEU A 68 3.25 -5.24 10.55
C LEU A 68 4.35 -6.09 9.87
N LYS A 69 5.58 -5.57 9.82
CA LYS A 69 6.74 -6.31 9.31
C LYS A 69 7.03 -7.59 10.10
N GLU A 70 6.85 -7.59 11.42
CA GLU A 70 7.03 -8.79 12.26
C GLU A 70 6.10 -9.93 11.84
N TYR A 71 4.93 -9.61 11.26
CA TYR A 71 3.99 -10.57 10.71
C TYR A 71 4.27 -10.95 9.25
N GLY A 72 5.38 -10.48 8.67
CA GLY A 72 5.72 -10.73 7.26
C GLY A 72 4.84 -9.99 6.27
N ILE A 73 4.04 -9.01 6.72
CA ILE A 73 3.22 -8.17 5.85
C ILE A 73 4.15 -7.18 5.13
N GLY A 74 4.09 -7.13 3.81
CA GLY A 74 4.85 -6.21 2.96
C GLY A 74 4.22 -4.81 2.87
N ILE A 75 4.68 -3.99 1.93
CA ILE A 75 4.22 -2.61 1.75
C ILE A 75 3.70 -2.40 0.33
N ASP A 76 2.54 -1.76 0.20
CA ASP A 76 2.07 -1.11 -1.02
C ASP A 76 2.25 0.40 -0.86
N ALA A 77 3.21 0.95 -1.59
CA ALA A 77 3.61 2.35 -1.55
C ALA A 77 3.11 3.09 -2.80
N VAL A 78 2.62 4.31 -2.62
CA VAL A 78 2.14 5.17 -3.71
C VAL A 78 3.07 6.34 -4.01
N SER A 79 4.16 6.49 -3.25
CA SER A 79 5.19 7.52 -3.48
C SER A 79 6.58 7.03 -3.11
N LEU A 80 7.63 7.68 -3.63
CA LEU A 80 9.00 7.40 -3.20
C LEU A 80 9.26 7.73 -1.73
N GLY A 81 8.50 8.66 -1.15
CA GLY A 81 8.57 8.94 0.29
C GLY A 81 8.13 7.73 1.12
N GLU A 82 7.08 7.03 0.70
CA GLU A 82 6.62 5.80 1.35
C GLU A 82 7.59 4.63 1.14
N VAL A 83 8.14 4.49 -0.07
CA VAL A 83 9.24 3.55 -0.35
C VAL A 83 10.42 3.81 0.59
N TYR A 84 10.84 5.06 0.73
CA TYR A 84 11.91 5.45 1.63
C TYR A 84 11.58 5.08 3.08
N CYS A 85 10.36 5.39 3.57
CA CYS A 85 9.92 5.01 4.90
C CYS A 85 9.97 3.48 5.12
N ALA A 86 9.53 2.69 4.14
CA ALA A 86 9.58 1.23 4.19
C ALA A 86 11.03 0.71 4.28
N LEU A 87 11.93 1.21 3.43
CA LEU A 87 13.35 0.86 3.47
C LEU A 87 13.99 1.24 4.81
N ARG A 88 13.66 2.43 5.36
CA ARG A 88 14.14 2.88 6.68
C ARG A 88 13.59 2.08 7.85
N CYS A 89 12.40 1.48 7.69
CA CYS A 89 11.85 0.51 8.64
C CYS A 89 12.43 -0.90 8.46
N GLY A 90 13.30 -1.09 7.47
CA GLY A 90 14.02 -2.34 7.22
C GLY A 90 13.14 -3.42 6.59
N PHE A 91 12.21 -3.04 5.72
CA PHE A 91 11.49 -3.99 4.86
C PHE A 91 12.43 -4.49 3.74
N PRO A 92 12.42 -5.79 3.43
CA PRO A 92 13.08 -6.31 2.23
C PRO A 92 12.49 -5.70 0.97
N ARG A 93 13.30 -5.42 -0.05
CA ARG A 93 12.89 -4.71 -1.28
C ARG A 93 11.81 -5.47 -2.04
N GLU A 94 11.95 -6.79 -2.08
CA GLU A 94 11.01 -7.74 -2.68
C GLU A 94 9.62 -7.73 -2.03
N THR A 95 9.50 -7.25 -0.79
CA THR A 95 8.21 -7.13 -0.10
C THR A 95 7.49 -5.80 -0.39
N ILE A 96 8.15 -4.86 -1.07
CA ILE A 96 7.64 -3.53 -1.38
C ILE A 96 7.12 -3.51 -2.83
N LEU A 97 5.86 -3.09 -2.99
CA LEU A 97 5.24 -2.78 -4.27
C LEU A 97 5.09 -1.27 -4.40
N PHE A 98 5.52 -0.70 -5.53
CA PHE A 98 5.30 0.70 -5.86
C PHE A 98 4.15 0.84 -6.87
N THR A 99 3.00 1.32 -6.41
CA THR A 99 1.78 1.51 -7.20
C THR A 99 1.47 3.00 -7.34
N SER A 100 1.79 3.61 -8.48
CA SER A 100 1.51 5.02 -8.72
C SER A 100 0.93 5.27 -10.11
N ASN A 101 -0.23 5.94 -10.14
CA ASN A 101 -0.94 6.25 -11.38
C ASN A 101 -0.37 7.47 -12.12
N ASN A 102 0.52 8.23 -11.50
CA ASN A 102 1.11 9.44 -12.08
C ASN A 102 2.57 9.63 -11.68
N ALA A 103 3.29 8.52 -11.46
CA ALA A 103 4.72 8.57 -11.22
C ALA A 103 5.44 9.18 -12.42
N SER A 104 6.31 10.15 -12.15
CA SER A 104 7.28 10.63 -13.13
C SER A 104 8.22 9.49 -13.55
N PHE A 105 8.80 9.61 -14.74
CA PHE A 105 9.74 8.60 -15.20
C PHE A 105 10.96 8.46 -14.28
N SER A 106 11.43 9.56 -13.68
CA SER A 106 12.49 9.55 -12.68
C SER A 106 12.14 8.76 -11.42
N GLU A 107 10.87 8.75 -11.01
CA GLU A 107 10.42 7.95 -9.86
C GLU A 107 10.37 6.47 -10.20
N LEU A 108 9.89 6.12 -11.40
CA LEU A 108 9.95 4.75 -11.91
C LEU A 108 11.40 4.26 -11.98
N GLU A 109 12.30 5.06 -12.57
CA GLU A 109 13.72 4.74 -12.68
C GLU A 109 14.41 4.55 -11.32
N TYR A 110 14.03 5.34 -10.32
CA TYR A 110 14.48 5.14 -8.94
C TYR A 110 14.05 3.77 -8.41
N ALA A 111 12.76 3.42 -8.55
CA ALA A 111 12.24 2.13 -8.08
C ALA A 111 12.90 0.94 -8.79
N ILE A 112 13.15 1.05 -10.11
CA ILE A 112 13.88 0.04 -10.89
C ILE A 112 15.29 -0.15 -10.34
N ARG A 113 16.04 0.94 -10.11
CA ARG A 113 17.40 0.87 -9.57
C ARG A 113 17.45 0.26 -8.17
N GLU A 114 16.45 0.57 -7.34
CA GLU A 114 16.30 -0.01 -6.01
C GLU A 114 15.76 -1.46 -6.02
N LYS A 115 15.47 -2.03 -7.20
CA LYS A 115 14.90 -3.37 -7.38
C LYS A 115 13.57 -3.55 -6.63
N ILE A 116 12.73 -2.51 -6.68
CA ILE A 116 11.39 -2.51 -6.11
C ILE A 116 10.41 -2.89 -7.22
N LEU A 117 9.49 -3.80 -6.93
CA LEU A 117 8.48 -4.21 -7.88
C LEU A 117 7.52 -3.04 -8.15
N ILE A 118 7.26 -2.77 -9.43
CA ILE A 118 6.42 -1.64 -9.85
C ILE A 118 5.10 -2.19 -10.37
N ASN A 119 4.00 -1.59 -9.93
CA ASN A 119 2.67 -1.83 -10.47
C ASN A 119 2.30 -0.70 -11.44
N ILE A 120 2.51 -0.94 -12.74
CA ILE A 120 2.28 0.02 -13.81
C ILE A 120 0.78 0.25 -14.02
N ASP A 121 0.39 1.52 -14.10
CA ASP A 121 -1.00 1.93 -14.08
C ASP A 121 -1.51 2.37 -15.47
N SER A 122 -0.62 2.58 -16.46
CA SER A 122 -0.98 3.03 -17.80
C SER A 122 -0.15 2.39 -18.92
N LEU A 123 -0.73 2.29 -20.12
CA LEU A 123 -0.03 1.81 -21.32
C LEU A 123 1.18 2.70 -21.63
N SER A 124 1.05 4.01 -21.48
CA SER A 124 2.15 4.94 -21.73
C SER A 124 3.35 4.68 -20.83
N GLN A 125 3.13 4.45 -19.53
CA GLN A 125 4.22 4.07 -18.63
C GLN A 125 4.84 2.72 -19.04
N LEU A 126 4.00 1.74 -19.39
CA LEU A 126 4.47 0.42 -19.83
C LEU A 126 5.35 0.51 -21.08
N GLU A 127 4.95 1.27 -22.10
CA GLU A 127 5.73 1.48 -23.33
C GLU A 127 7.09 2.11 -23.05
N ILE A 128 7.11 3.18 -22.23
CA ILE A 128 8.35 3.90 -21.92
C ILE A 128 9.30 3.00 -21.13
N VAL A 129 8.80 2.30 -20.10
CA VAL A 129 9.62 1.41 -19.27
C VAL A 129 10.08 0.20 -20.09
N GLY A 130 9.20 -0.47 -20.83
CA GLY A 130 9.53 -1.63 -21.66
C GLY A 130 10.58 -1.32 -22.73
N LYS A 131 10.50 -0.14 -23.36
CA LYS A 131 11.50 0.31 -24.34
C LYS A 131 12.87 0.58 -23.71
N LYS A 132 12.92 1.17 -22.51
CA LYS A 132 14.20 1.54 -21.87
C LYS A 132 14.82 0.37 -21.08
N TYR A 133 14.00 -0.53 -20.55
CA TYR A 133 14.38 -1.64 -19.68
C TYR A 133 13.78 -2.95 -20.17
N PRO A 134 14.21 -3.47 -21.34
CA PRO A 134 13.68 -4.72 -21.89
C PRO A 134 13.97 -5.89 -20.96
N GLY A 135 12.98 -6.76 -20.76
CA GLY A 135 13.07 -7.94 -19.88
C GLY A 135 12.93 -7.64 -18.38
N LEU A 136 12.60 -6.41 -17.99
CA LEU A 136 12.33 -6.06 -16.60
C LEU A 136 11.00 -6.69 -16.13
N GLU A 137 11.02 -7.29 -14.95
CA GLU A 137 9.82 -7.78 -14.28
C GLU A 137 8.97 -6.62 -13.74
N LEU A 138 7.69 -6.61 -14.08
CA LEU A 138 6.72 -5.58 -13.70
C LEU A 138 5.36 -6.22 -13.39
N CYS A 139 4.58 -5.56 -12.53
CA CYS A 139 3.15 -5.79 -12.42
C CYS A 139 2.41 -4.77 -13.30
N VAL A 140 1.22 -5.15 -13.77
CA VAL A 140 0.30 -4.25 -14.48
C VAL A 140 -1.03 -4.22 -13.76
N ARG A 141 -1.50 -3.02 -13.43
CA ARG A 141 -2.78 -2.81 -12.78
C ARG A 141 -3.88 -2.83 -13.82
N ILE A 142 -4.71 -3.86 -13.81
CA ILE A 142 -5.86 -3.97 -14.70
C ILE A 142 -7.11 -3.38 -14.05
N ASN A 143 -7.78 -2.48 -14.77
CA ASN A 143 -9.11 -2.02 -14.47
C ASN A 143 -10.13 -2.99 -15.10
N PRO A 144 -10.92 -3.73 -14.29
CA PRO A 144 -11.86 -4.72 -14.81
C PRO A 144 -13.07 -4.11 -15.54
N ASN A 145 -13.16 -2.77 -15.63
CA ASN A 145 -14.31 -2.02 -16.15
C ASN A 145 -15.61 -2.26 -15.36
N VAL A 146 -15.51 -2.81 -14.16
CA VAL A 146 -16.60 -2.97 -13.20
C VAL A 146 -16.28 -2.09 -12.00
N GLY A 147 -17.23 -1.23 -11.63
CA GLY A 147 -17.07 -0.24 -10.59
C GLY A 147 -18.13 -0.29 -9.52
N ALA A 148 -17.72 -0.14 -8.27
CA ALA A 148 -18.60 0.12 -7.15
C ALA A 148 -18.06 1.34 -6.39
N GLY A 149 -18.93 2.30 -6.09
CA GLY A 149 -18.57 3.53 -5.38
C GLY A 149 -19.81 4.40 -5.15
N HIS A 150 -19.83 5.15 -4.06
CA HIS A 150 -21.00 5.98 -3.69
C HIS A 150 -21.19 7.20 -4.60
N HIS A 151 -20.16 7.64 -5.34
CA HIS A 151 -20.20 8.74 -6.34
C HIS A 151 -19.23 8.48 -7.50
N GLN A 152 -19.46 9.10 -8.66
CA GLN A 152 -18.64 8.94 -9.86
C GLN A 152 -17.12 9.15 -9.63
N HIS A 153 -16.73 10.11 -8.78
CA HIS A 153 -15.32 10.37 -8.47
C HIS A 153 -14.66 9.37 -7.51
N VAL A 154 -15.43 8.52 -6.84
CA VAL A 154 -14.92 7.46 -5.94
C VAL A 154 -15.06 6.06 -6.54
N ILE A 155 -15.48 5.97 -7.80
CA ILE A 155 -15.50 4.73 -8.57
C ILE A 155 -14.07 4.46 -9.06
N THR A 156 -13.39 3.53 -8.40
CA THR A 156 -11.97 3.18 -8.66
C THR A 156 -11.78 2.06 -9.69
N GLY A 157 -12.88 1.56 -10.27
CA GLY A 157 -12.90 0.62 -11.39
C GLY A 157 -14.08 0.97 -12.29
N GLY A 158 -13.95 0.85 -13.61
CA GLY A 158 -14.96 1.35 -14.56
C GLY A 158 -14.38 2.26 -15.64
N PRO A 159 -15.17 2.57 -16.69
CA PRO A 159 -14.67 3.23 -17.90
C PRO A 159 -14.05 4.62 -17.66
N GLU A 160 -14.58 5.34 -16.66
CA GLU A 160 -14.15 6.71 -16.32
C GLU A 160 -13.04 6.73 -15.25
N SER A 161 -12.53 5.58 -14.83
CA SER A 161 -11.51 5.54 -13.78
C SER A 161 -10.14 5.92 -14.34
N LYS A 162 -9.46 6.84 -13.66
CA LYS A 162 -8.07 7.23 -13.96
C LYS A 162 -7.03 6.18 -13.52
N PHE A 163 -7.47 5.03 -13.03
CA PHE A 163 -6.64 4.02 -12.41
C PHE A 163 -6.64 2.74 -13.24
N GLY A 164 -5.43 2.27 -13.53
CA GLY A 164 -5.18 1.01 -14.22
C GLY A 164 -5.52 1.05 -15.71
N ILE A 165 -4.96 0.08 -16.43
CA ILE A 165 -5.21 -0.12 -17.85
C ILE A 165 -6.54 -0.87 -18.00
N SER A 166 -7.40 -0.40 -18.91
CA SER A 166 -8.67 -1.08 -19.18
C SER A 166 -8.46 -2.55 -19.54
N TYR A 167 -9.29 -3.44 -18.99
CA TYR A 167 -9.30 -4.85 -19.38
C TYR A 167 -9.44 -5.07 -20.90
N ARG A 168 -10.03 -4.10 -21.63
CA ARG A 168 -10.15 -4.15 -23.08
C ARG A 168 -8.82 -3.98 -23.82
N ASP A 169 -7.81 -3.44 -23.16
CA ASP A 169 -6.48 -3.18 -23.72
C ASP A 169 -5.45 -4.26 -23.34
N VAL A 170 -5.88 -5.41 -22.81
CA VAL A 170 -4.98 -6.51 -22.41
C VAL A 170 -4.13 -7.02 -23.58
N GLU A 171 -4.65 -7.05 -24.80
CA GLU A 171 -3.85 -7.45 -25.97
C GLU A 171 -2.73 -6.45 -26.27
N LYS A 172 -2.97 -5.14 -26.10
CA LYS A 172 -1.91 -4.12 -26.24
C LYS A 172 -0.82 -4.29 -25.19
N ILE A 173 -1.20 -4.64 -23.95
CA ILE A 173 -0.22 -4.95 -22.89
C ILE A 173 0.70 -6.09 -23.34
N LYS A 174 0.12 -7.17 -23.89
CA LYS A 174 0.89 -8.32 -24.38
C LYS A 174 1.82 -7.95 -25.54
N GLU A 175 1.35 -7.12 -26.48
CA GLU A 175 2.16 -6.63 -27.60
C GLU A 175 3.36 -5.78 -27.14
N ILE A 176 3.20 -4.97 -26.09
CA ILE A 176 4.30 -4.17 -25.54
C ILE A 176 5.26 -5.04 -24.71
N ALA A 177 4.74 -6.08 -24.05
CA ALA A 177 5.51 -6.94 -23.15
C ALA A 177 6.21 -8.13 -23.85
N SER A 178 5.89 -8.39 -25.12
CA SER A 178 6.54 -9.43 -25.95
C SER A 178 7.87 -8.96 -26.53
#